data_AF-A0A383DK62-F1
#
_entry.id   AF-A0A383DK62-F1
#
_cell.length_a   1.000
_cell.length_b   1.000
_cell.length_c   1.000
_cell.angle_alpha   90.00
_cell.angle_beta   90.00
_cell.angle_gamma   90.00
#
_symmetry.space_group_name_H-M   'P 1'
#
loop_
_entity.id
_entity.type
_entity.pdbx_description
1 polymer ?
#
loop_
_entity_poly.entity_id
_entity_poly.type
_entity_poly.pdbx_seq_one_letter_code
_entity_poly.pdbx_strand_id
1 'polypeptide(L)'
;MTGELTSVRKELAALTLSGPTPENRDRFGEMVYELEEKINSLQLQLGASSQVYRQTLAQATPEEIMDGLGDSAVVDFLAYRGDEDVLNLLAVVGYAGEWQFIDYGEMEFIREMIVELREIIQDEGAMDEDIKYVAYDLWEPLWSPLMEYIGDAESIFIVPDSVLNVLPFDVLVDDSESYLIENSNLRIIGSARDLALTPLEPSQGEMLILAGPDYDSKKLLESPQAREVSHKRSR
;
A
#
# COMPACT_ATOMS: atom_id res chain seq x y z
N MET A 1 -21.85 -13.01 -18.60
CA MET A 1 -20.49 -12.47 -18.45
C MET A 1 -19.55 -13.41 -17.68
N THR A 2 -19.81 -13.80 -16.43
CA THR A 2 -18.94 -14.77 -15.70
C THR A 2 -18.85 -16.15 -16.37
N GLY A 3 -19.97 -16.65 -16.91
CA GLY A 3 -20.00 -17.91 -17.67
C GLY A 3 -19.26 -17.84 -19.01
N GLU A 4 -19.24 -16.67 -19.65
CA GLU A 4 -18.53 -16.45 -20.92
C GLU A 4 -17.01 -16.39 -20.70
N LEU A 5 -16.55 -15.65 -19.69
CA LEU A 5 -15.13 -15.64 -19.29
C LEU A 5 -14.63 -17.05 -18.94
N THR A 6 -15.46 -17.82 -18.23
CA THR A 6 -15.14 -19.21 -17.88
C THR A 6 -15.03 -20.10 -19.12
N SER A 7 -15.89 -19.90 -20.12
CA SER A 7 -15.84 -20.62 -21.38
C SER A 7 -14.57 -20.32 -22.17
N VAL A 8 -14.23 -19.03 -22.34
CA VAL A 8 -13.05 -18.61 -23.12
C VAL A 8 -11.74 -19.06 -22.44
N ARG A 9 -11.67 -19.05 -21.10
CA ARG A 9 -10.53 -19.61 -20.36
C ARG A 9 -10.36 -21.12 -20.57
N LYS A 10 -11.47 -21.86 -20.62
CA LYS A 10 -11.43 -23.31 -20.93
C LYS A 10 -10.96 -23.55 -22.36
N GLU A 11 -11.39 -22.72 -23.30
CA GLU A 11 -11.00 -22.79 -24.71
C GLU A 11 -9.49 -22.50 -24.90
N LEU A 12 -8.97 -21.46 -24.25
CA LEU A 12 -7.53 -21.17 -24.23
C LEU A 12 -6.72 -22.30 -23.58
N ALA A 13 -7.19 -22.85 -22.46
CA ALA A 13 -6.52 -23.97 -21.80
C ALA A 13 -6.51 -25.24 -22.67
N ALA A 14 -7.61 -25.52 -23.39
CA ALA A 14 -7.67 -26.64 -24.32
C ALA A 14 -6.74 -26.45 -25.53
N LEU A 15 -6.68 -25.23 -26.09
CA LEU A 15 -5.83 -24.90 -27.23
C LEU A 15 -4.34 -24.97 -26.88
N THR A 16 -3.94 -24.41 -25.75
CA THR A 16 -2.54 -24.42 -25.28
C THR A 16 -2.08 -25.82 -24.85
N LEU A 17 -2.95 -26.63 -24.24
CA LEU A 17 -2.65 -28.01 -23.88
C LEU A 17 -2.53 -28.94 -25.10
N SER A 18 -3.35 -28.71 -26.14
CA SER A 18 -3.32 -29.50 -27.38
C SER A 18 -2.14 -29.14 -28.28
N GLY A 19 -1.61 -27.92 -28.16
CA GLY A 19 -0.50 -27.41 -28.96
C GLY A 19 -0.84 -27.23 -30.45
N PRO A 20 0.15 -26.82 -31.27
CA PRO A 20 -0.06 -26.59 -32.70
C PRO A 20 -0.26 -27.91 -33.47
N THR A 21 -1.39 -28.07 -34.14
CA THR A 21 -1.69 -29.18 -35.06
C THR A 21 -1.24 -28.82 -36.49
N PRO A 22 -1.10 -29.80 -37.40
CA PRO A 22 -0.75 -29.53 -38.80
C PRO A 22 -1.71 -28.56 -39.51
N GLU A 23 -2.95 -28.43 -39.03
CA GLU A 23 -4.01 -27.62 -39.63
C GLU A 23 -4.04 -26.18 -39.11
N ASN A 24 -3.53 -25.94 -37.89
CA ASN A 24 -3.57 -24.61 -37.26
C ASN A 24 -2.18 -24.05 -36.94
N ARG A 25 -1.09 -24.76 -37.25
CA ARG A 25 0.29 -24.36 -36.90
C ARG A 25 0.63 -22.93 -37.32
N ASP A 26 0.24 -22.53 -38.52
CA ASP A 26 0.55 -21.20 -39.07
C ASP A 26 -0.26 -20.08 -38.41
N ARG A 27 -1.36 -20.41 -37.72
CA ARG A 27 -2.27 -19.46 -37.05
C ARG A 27 -2.34 -19.66 -35.54
N PHE A 28 -1.61 -20.62 -34.99
CA PHE A 28 -1.71 -21.00 -33.57
C PHE A 28 -1.41 -19.83 -32.63
N GLY A 29 -0.37 -19.04 -32.95
CA GLY A 29 -0.04 -17.83 -32.19
C GLY A 29 -1.14 -16.75 -32.26
N GLU A 30 -1.76 -16.57 -33.43
CA GLU A 30 -2.88 -15.64 -33.62
C GLU A 30 -4.10 -16.08 -32.79
N MET A 31 -4.45 -17.37 -32.83
CA MET A 31 -5.58 -17.93 -32.06
C MET A 31 -5.38 -17.82 -30.54
N VAL A 32 -4.16 -18.04 -30.04
CA VAL A 32 -3.84 -17.86 -28.62
C VAL A 32 -3.99 -16.39 -28.23
N TYR A 33 -3.41 -15.48 -29.02
CA TYR A 33 -3.47 -14.05 -28.77
C TYR A 33 -4.92 -13.52 -28.78
N GLU A 34 -5.75 -13.95 -29.72
CA GLU A 34 -7.17 -13.57 -29.79
C GLU A 34 -7.95 -14.00 -28.53
N LEU A 35 -7.70 -15.21 -28.03
CA LEU A 35 -8.34 -15.71 -26.82
C LEU A 35 -7.85 -14.98 -25.56
N GLU A 36 -6.57 -14.63 -25.49
CA GLU A 36 -6.00 -13.82 -24.41
C GLU A 36 -6.59 -12.39 -24.40
N GLU A 37 -6.66 -11.72 -25.55
CA GLU A 37 -7.33 -10.42 -25.71
C GLU A 37 -8.81 -10.48 -25.30
N LYS A 38 -9.51 -11.55 -25.69
CA LYS A 38 -10.91 -11.76 -25.32
C LYS A 38 -11.08 -11.99 -23.81
N ILE A 39 -10.16 -12.71 -23.18
CA ILE A 39 -10.13 -12.88 -21.72
C ILE A 39 -9.89 -11.54 -21.02
N ASN A 40 -8.88 -10.77 -21.47
CA ASN A 40 -8.56 -9.47 -20.89
C ASN A 40 -9.74 -8.49 -21.00
N SER A 41 -10.38 -8.40 -22.17
CA SER A 41 -11.55 -7.53 -22.37
C SER A 41 -12.74 -7.94 -21.50
N LEU A 42 -13.06 -9.24 -21.41
CA LEU A 42 -14.13 -9.73 -20.52
C LEU A 42 -13.81 -9.49 -19.04
N GLN A 43 -12.55 -9.62 -18.63
CA GLN A 43 -12.12 -9.30 -17.27
C GLN A 43 -12.23 -7.80 -16.98
N LEU A 44 -11.86 -6.94 -17.92
CA LEU A 44 -12.01 -5.49 -17.80
C LEU A 44 -13.50 -5.08 -17.68
N GLN A 45 -14.38 -5.68 -18.49
CA GLN A 45 -15.83 -5.42 -18.41
C GLN A 45 -16.45 -5.89 -17.09
N LEU A 46 -16.01 -7.05 -16.58
CA LEU A 46 -16.40 -7.55 -15.26
C LEU A 46 -15.86 -6.64 -14.15
N GLY A 47 -14.61 -6.17 -14.29
CA GLY A 47 -13.99 -5.17 -13.43
C GLY A 47 -14.84 -3.90 -13.38
N ALA A 48 -15.17 -3.30 -14.53
CA ALA A 48 -16.00 -2.10 -14.66
C ALA A 48 -17.37 -2.18 -13.96
N SER A 49 -17.92 -3.39 -13.82
CA SER A 49 -19.20 -3.63 -13.15
C SER A 49 -19.08 -3.67 -11.61
N SER A 50 -17.87 -3.81 -11.07
CA SER A 50 -17.60 -3.79 -9.62
C SER A 50 -17.64 -2.37 -9.05
N GLN A 51 -18.31 -2.17 -7.91
CA GLN A 51 -18.25 -0.91 -7.15
C GLN A 51 -16.81 -0.55 -6.78
N VAL A 52 -16.00 -1.54 -6.39
CA VAL A 52 -14.60 -1.38 -6.00
C VAL A 52 -13.76 -0.82 -7.15
N TYR A 53 -13.97 -1.31 -8.39
CA TYR A 53 -13.23 -0.82 -9.56
C TYR A 53 -13.72 0.56 -10.02
N ARG A 54 -15.02 0.88 -9.84
CA ARG A 54 -15.53 2.24 -10.09
C ARG A 54 -14.93 3.25 -9.10
N GLN A 55 -14.73 2.86 -7.85
CA GLN A 55 -14.01 3.66 -6.86
C GLN A 55 -12.54 3.87 -7.27
N THR A 56 -11.86 2.83 -7.79
CA THR A 56 -10.48 2.96 -8.33
C THR A 56 -10.37 3.92 -9.53
N LEU A 57 -11.41 4.03 -10.34
CA LEU A 57 -11.45 4.93 -11.51
C LEU A 57 -11.95 6.34 -11.19
N ALA A 58 -12.50 6.58 -9.99
CA ALA A 58 -12.98 7.89 -9.59
C ALA A 58 -11.78 8.82 -9.39
N GLN A 59 -11.76 9.95 -10.10
CA GLN A 59 -10.83 11.02 -9.81
C GLN A 59 -11.35 11.78 -8.59
N ALA A 60 -10.71 11.61 -7.44
CA ALA A 60 -11.01 12.39 -6.25
C ALA A 60 -10.42 13.80 -6.40
N THR A 61 -11.24 14.81 -6.11
CA THR A 61 -10.83 16.22 -6.02
C THR A 61 -10.33 16.56 -4.60
N PRO A 62 -9.49 17.60 -4.44
CA PRO A 62 -9.07 18.04 -3.11
C PRO A 62 -10.24 18.38 -2.19
N GLU A 63 -11.33 18.95 -2.73
CA GLU A 63 -12.54 19.26 -1.99
C GLU A 63 -13.24 17.99 -1.48
N GLU A 64 -13.37 16.95 -2.30
CA GLU A 64 -13.95 15.66 -1.88
C GLU A 64 -13.10 14.96 -0.81
N ILE A 65 -11.77 15.09 -0.90
CA ILE A 65 -10.86 14.56 0.14
C ILE A 65 -11.08 15.33 1.45
N MET A 66 -11.14 16.67 1.39
CA MET A 66 -11.37 17.52 2.56
C MET A 66 -12.74 17.25 3.21
N ASP A 67 -13.79 17.08 2.42
CA ASP A 67 -15.12 16.71 2.92
C ASP A 67 -15.12 15.32 3.58
N GLY A 68 -14.32 14.39 3.06
CA GLY A 68 -14.17 13.03 3.60
C GLY A 68 -13.41 12.94 4.94
N LEU A 69 -12.67 13.98 5.31
CA LEU A 69 -11.88 14.00 6.55
C LEU A 69 -12.74 14.11 7.81
N GLY A 70 -13.88 14.80 7.74
CA GLY A 70 -14.63 15.17 8.95
C GLY A 70 -13.74 15.92 9.95
N ASP A 71 -13.66 15.43 11.19
CA ASP A 71 -12.83 16.00 12.26
C ASP A 71 -11.38 15.44 12.30
N SER A 72 -10.98 14.69 11.27
CA SER A 72 -9.64 14.13 11.12
C SER A 72 -8.72 15.04 10.30
N ALA A 73 -7.41 14.86 10.42
CA ALA A 73 -6.40 15.47 9.55
C ALA A 73 -5.83 14.42 8.58
N VAL A 74 -5.24 14.86 7.47
CA VAL A 74 -4.38 14.04 6.61
C VAL A 74 -3.01 14.67 6.45
N VAL A 75 -1.98 13.84 6.46
CA VAL A 75 -0.61 14.16 6.11
C VAL A 75 -0.22 13.29 4.92
N ASP A 76 -0.05 13.90 3.75
CA ASP A 76 0.36 13.23 2.52
C ASP A 76 1.81 13.55 2.19
N PHE A 77 2.70 12.60 2.42
CA PHE A 77 4.12 12.72 2.13
C PHE A 77 4.39 12.35 0.67
N LEU A 78 5.13 13.22 -0.03
CA LEU A 78 5.52 13.02 -1.42
C LEU A 78 7.04 13.06 -1.55
N ALA A 79 7.61 11.96 -2.03
CA ALA A 79 9.01 11.93 -2.44
C ALA A 79 9.11 12.28 -3.93
N TYR A 80 9.89 13.30 -4.27
CA TYR A 80 10.05 13.73 -5.66
C TYR A 80 11.51 14.01 -5.97
N ARG A 81 11.90 13.94 -7.25
CA ARG A 81 13.24 14.34 -7.66
C ARG A 81 13.23 15.80 -8.09
N GLY A 82 14.09 16.59 -7.46
CA GLY A 82 14.33 17.97 -7.79
C GLY A 82 15.40 18.13 -8.87
N ASP A 83 16.04 19.29 -8.88
CA ASP A 83 17.19 19.57 -9.74
C ASP A 83 18.36 18.63 -9.39
N GLU A 84 19.20 18.34 -10.39
CA GLU A 84 20.37 17.46 -10.24
C GLU A 84 20.06 16.01 -9.79
N ASP A 85 18.81 15.55 -9.96
CA ASP A 85 18.36 14.18 -9.63
C ASP A 85 18.35 13.87 -8.11
N VAL A 86 18.40 14.91 -7.27
CA VAL A 86 18.34 14.81 -5.81
C VAL A 86 16.91 14.48 -5.36
N LEU A 87 16.78 13.55 -4.42
CA LEU A 87 15.48 13.16 -3.87
C LEU A 87 15.08 14.09 -2.73
N ASN A 88 13.96 14.78 -2.90
CA ASN A 88 13.38 15.69 -1.94
C ASN A 88 12.10 15.13 -1.31
N LEU A 89 11.71 15.69 -0.16
CA LEU A 89 10.48 15.36 0.55
C LEU A 89 9.60 16.60 0.72
N LEU A 90 8.31 16.44 0.44
CA LEU A 90 7.25 17.41 0.72
C LEU A 90 6.17 16.71 1.56
N ALA A 91 5.54 17.41 2.49
CA ALA A 91 4.25 16.99 3.05
C ALA A 91 3.15 17.97 2.68
N VAL A 92 1.96 17.44 2.40
CA VAL A 92 0.72 18.18 2.27
C VAL A 92 -0.15 17.85 3.47
N VAL A 93 -0.51 18.85 4.26
CA VAL A 93 -1.38 18.69 5.43
C VAL A 93 -2.76 19.25 5.09
N GLY A 94 -3.79 18.44 5.28
CA GLY A 94 -5.19 18.83 5.14
C GLY A 94 -5.91 18.74 6.47
N TYR A 95 -6.47 19.84 6.95
CA TYR A 95 -7.25 19.88 8.18
C TYR A 95 -8.18 21.09 8.21
N ALA A 96 -9.38 20.93 8.77
CA ALA A 96 -10.36 22.01 9.01
C ALA A 96 -10.65 22.92 7.79
N GLY A 97 -10.61 22.36 6.57
CA GLY A 97 -10.88 23.10 5.34
C GLY A 97 -9.66 23.78 4.71
N GLU A 98 -8.47 23.64 5.30
CA GLU A 98 -7.24 24.27 4.83
C GLU A 98 -6.21 23.23 4.37
N TRP A 99 -5.44 23.62 3.35
CA TRP A 99 -4.32 22.85 2.83
C TRP A 99 -3.01 23.60 3.07
N GLN A 100 -2.03 22.91 3.63
CA GLN A 100 -0.72 23.45 3.97
C GLN A 100 0.37 22.58 3.35
N PHE A 101 1.48 23.21 2.98
CA PHE A 101 2.60 22.55 2.31
C PHE A 101 3.88 22.76 3.13
N ILE A 102 4.58 21.68 3.40
CA ILE A 102 5.82 21.68 4.18
C ILE A 102 6.91 21.05 3.32
N ASP A 103 7.86 21.88 2.89
CA ASP A 103 9.01 21.44 2.12
C ASP A 103 10.15 21.08 3.09
N TYR A 104 10.53 19.81 3.11
CA TYR A 104 11.65 19.31 3.91
C TYR A 104 12.98 19.42 3.16
N GLY A 105 12.96 19.77 1.87
CA GLY A 105 14.14 19.76 1.03
C GLY A 105 14.68 18.34 0.81
N GLU A 106 16.00 18.17 0.85
CA GLU A 106 16.66 16.89 0.58
C GLU A 106 16.28 15.82 1.62
N MET A 107 15.84 14.65 1.13
CA MET A 107 15.34 13.57 1.99
C MET A 107 16.45 12.77 2.68
N GLU A 108 17.72 12.87 2.24
CA GLU A 108 18.76 11.92 2.66
C GLU A 108 18.97 11.88 4.17
N PHE A 109 18.96 13.03 4.84
CA PHE A 109 19.08 13.11 6.30
C PHE A 109 17.93 12.39 7.01
N ILE A 110 16.68 12.62 6.57
CA ILE A 110 15.49 11.93 7.11
C ILE A 110 15.55 10.43 6.85
N ARG A 111 16.06 10.02 5.68
CA ARG A 111 16.25 8.60 5.35
C ARG A 111 17.22 7.94 6.32
N GLU A 112 18.37 8.56 6.61
CA GLU A 112 19.36 8.03 7.54
C GLU A 112 18.75 7.82 8.93
N MET A 113 18.02 8.81 9.46
CA MET A 113 17.34 8.72 10.75
C MET A 113 16.25 7.62 10.78
N ILE A 114 15.50 7.42 9.68
CA ILE A 114 14.52 6.32 9.59
C ILE A 114 15.22 4.95 9.64
N VAL A 115 16.38 4.83 8.97
CA VAL A 115 17.17 3.58 9.01
C VAL A 115 17.66 3.32 10.42
N GLU A 116 18.25 4.32 11.08
CA GLU A 116 18.74 4.22 12.46
C GLU A 116 17.64 3.83 13.45
N LEU A 117 16.48 4.49 13.40
CA LEU A 117 15.33 4.16 14.25
C LEU A 117 14.89 2.71 14.05
N ARG A 118 14.84 2.24 12.81
CA ARG A 118 14.47 0.85 12.55
C ARG A 118 15.52 -0.15 13.03
N GLU A 119 16.80 0.19 12.91
CA GLU A 119 17.88 -0.69 13.37
C GLU A 119 17.84 -0.86 14.88
N ILE A 120 17.67 0.22 15.64
CA ILE A 120 17.61 0.16 17.10
C ILE A 120 16.36 -0.58 17.61
N ILE A 121 15.20 -0.41 16.96
CA ILE A 121 13.98 -1.16 17.29
C ILE A 121 14.16 -2.68 17.08
N GLN A 122 14.99 -3.06 16.10
CA GLN A 122 15.26 -4.47 15.79
C GLN A 122 16.35 -5.08 16.68
N ASP A 123 17.08 -4.28 17.45
CA ASP A 123 18.10 -4.75 18.38
C ASP A 123 17.45 -5.25 19.68
N GLU A 124 17.48 -6.56 19.89
CA GLU A 124 16.98 -7.21 21.12
C GLU A 124 17.70 -6.73 22.40
N GLY A 125 18.88 -6.10 22.26
CA GLY A 125 19.66 -5.55 23.36
C GLY A 125 19.44 -4.06 23.64
N ALA A 126 18.67 -3.35 22.81
CA ALA A 126 18.44 -1.91 22.98
C ALA A 126 17.65 -1.60 24.26
N MET A 127 18.02 -0.51 24.94
CA MET A 127 17.23 0.01 26.05
C MET A 127 16.11 0.92 25.52
N ASP A 128 14.99 1.00 26.24
CA ASP A 128 13.86 1.88 25.86
C ASP A 128 14.30 3.35 25.76
N GLU A 129 15.17 3.81 26.65
CA GLU A 129 15.74 5.17 26.64
C GLU A 129 16.51 5.46 25.34
N ASP A 130 17.27 4.48 24.82
CA ASP A 130 18.03 4.64 23.58
C ASP A 130 17.08 4.72 22.37
N ILE A 131 16.02 3.90 22.36
CA ILE A 131 14.98 3.92 21.31
C ILE A 131 14.27 5.27 21.32
N LYS A 132 13.87 5.77 22.51
CA LYS A 132 13.19 7.05 22.65
C LYS A 132 14.05 8.22 22.18
N TYR A 133 15.36 8.17 22.43
CA TYR A 133 16.29 9.19 21.96
C TYR A 133 16.30 9.26 20.42
N VAL A 134 16.51 8.12 19.74
CA VAL A 134 16.51 8.06 18.26
C VAL A 134 15.13 8.41 17.68
N ALA A 135 14.06 8.00 18.36
CA ALA A 135 12.69 8.31 17.96
C ALA A 135 12.37 9.81 18.05
N TYR A 136 12.87 10.49 19.08
CA TYR A 136 12.75 11.95 19.24
C TYR A 136 13.59 12.68 18.18
N ASP A 137 14.82 12.22 17.93
CA ASP A 137 15.73 12.80 16.91
C ASP A 137 15.10 12.76 15.51
N LEU A 138 14.28 11.75 15.19
CA LEU A 138 13.50 11.71 13.95
C LEU A 138 12.19 12.52 14.03
N TRP A 139 11.51 12.51 15.19
CA TRP A 139 10.25 13.25 15.38
C TRP A 139 10.43 14.76 15.18
N GLU A 140 11.53 15.34 15.70
CA GLU A 140 11.78 16.78 15.65
C GLU A 140 11.82 17.33 14.21
N PRO A 141 12.64 16.81 13.27
CA PRO A 141 12.69 17.31 11.90
C PRO A 141 11.54 16.82 11.02
N LEU A 142 10.92 15.67 11.31
CA LEU A 142 9.89 15.08 10.45
C LEU A 142 8.46 15.46 10.88
N TRP A 143 8.13 15.25 12.14
CA TRP A 143 6.75 15.27 12.63
C TRP A 143 6.37 16.57 13.32
N SER A 144 7.27 17.14 14.13
CA SER A 144 7.03 18.42 14.84
C SER A 144 6.54 19.55 13.92
N PRO A 145 7.07 19.76 12.69
CA PRO A 145 6.60 20.81 11.79
C PRO A 145 5.13 20.65 11.35
N LEU A 146 4.60 19.43 11.40
CA LEU A 146 3.21 19.13 11.02
C LEU A 146 2.22 19.58 12.11
N MET A 147 2.64 19.58 13.37
CA MET A 147 1.76 19.79 14.53
C MET A 147 1.11 21.17 14.52
N GLU A 148 1.75 22.18 13.92
CA GLU A 148 1.17 23.51 13.72
C GLU A 148 -0.13 23.48 12.88
N TYR A 149 -0.26 22.49 11.99
CA TYR A 149 -1.33 22.43 11.00
C TYR A 149 -2.34 21.30 11.24
N ILE A 150 -2.02 20.33 12.11
CA ILE A 150 -2.90 19.20 12.44
C ILE A 150 -3.95 19.60 13.51
N GLY A 151 -3.69 20.64 14.31
CA GLY A 151 -4.63 21.15 15.32
C GLY A 151 -5.09 20.07 16.32
N ASP A 152 -6.38 20.08 16.64
CA ASP A 152 -7.01 19.16 17.61
C ASP A 152 -7.71 17.96 16.91
N ALA A 153 -7.16 17.48 15.78
CA ALA A 153 -7.76 16.41 14.99
C ALA A 153 -8.02 15.13 15.81
N GLU A 154 -9.21 14.51 15.67
CA GLU A 154 -9.54 13.26 16.38
C GLU A 154 -8.73 12.06 15.88
N SER A 155 -8.28 12.10 14.63
CA SER A 155 -7.45 11.09 13.99
C SER A 155 -6.57 11.73 12.93
N ILE A 156 -5.41 11.14 12.68
CA ILE A 156 -4.44 11.63 11.70
C ILE A 156 -4.22 10.53 10.67
N PHE A 157 -4.70 10.76 9.45
CA PHE A 157 -4.41 9.90 8.31
C PHE A 157 -3.01 10.21 7.77
N ILE A 158 -2.22 9.17 7.52
CA ILE A 158 -0.85 9.29 7.00
C ILE A 158 -0.79 8.56 5.66
N VAL A 159 -0.39 9.26 4.62
CA VAL A 159 -0.04 8.69 3.32
C VAL A 159 1.48 8.76 3.19
N PRO A 160 2.20 7.65 3.47
CA PRO A 160 3.65 7.63 3.34
C PRO A 160 4.08 7.41 1.88
N ASP A 161 5.25 7.94 1.53
CA ASP A 161 5.92 7.66 0.25
C ASP A 161 7.39 7.28 0.47
N SER A 162 7.97 6.56 -0.48
CA SER A 162 9.37 6.12 -0.46
C SER A 162 9.74 5.41 0.86
N VAL A 163 10.87 5.77 1.48
CA VAL A 163 11.37 5.17 2.74
C VAL A 163 10.41 5.36 3.93
N LEU A 164 9.50 6.34 3.87
CA LEU A 164 8.51 6.53 4.94
C LEU A 164 7.49 5.37 5.00
N ASN A 165 7.36 4.56 3.94
CA ASN A 165 6.51 3.36 3.96
C ASN A 165 6.95 2.30 4.99
N VAL A 166 8.22 2.35 5.43
CA VAL A 166 8.75 1.44 6.44
C VAL A 166 8.94 2.09 7.80
N LEU A 167 8.60 3.38 7.95
CA LEU A 167 8.70 4.10 9.21
C LEU A 167 7.56 3.68 10.16
N PRO A 168 7.86 3.15 11.35
CA PRO A 168 6.85 2.96 12.40
C PRO A 168 6.45 4.30 13.04
N PHE A 169 5.59 5.10 12.39
CA PHE A 169 5.18 6.43 12.90
C PHE A 169 4.71 6.43 14.36
N ASP A 170 4.01 5.38 14.77
CA ASP A 170 3.49 5.17 16.12
C ASP A 170 4.57 5.26 17.23
N VAL A 171 5.84 4.97 16.90
CA VAL A 171 6.95 4.93 17.87
C VAL A 171 7.78 6.21 17.90
N LEU A 172 7.44 7.22 17.09
CA LEU A 172 8.06 8.52 17.23
C LEU A 172 7.73 9.10 18.62
N VAL A 173 8.65 9.85 19.19
CA VAL A 173 8.53 10.39 20.55
C VAL A 173 8.45 11.90 20.49
N ASP A 174 7.41 12.47 21.11
CA ASP A 174 7.19 13.90 21.17
C ASP A 174 8.05 14.58 22.25
N ASP A 175 7.96 15.91 22.33
CA ASP A 175 8.65 16.73 23.33
C ASP A 175 8.21 16.48 24.79
N SER A 176 7.15 15.69 24.99
CA SER A 176 6.70 15.21 26.29
C SER A 176 7.28 13.84 26.69
N GLU A 177 8.23 13.31 25.89
CA GLU A 177 8.83 11.98 26.03
C GLU A 177 7.82 10.82 25.89
N SER A 178 6.67 11.08 25.26
CA SER A 178 5.61 10.11 25.02
C SER A 178 5.63 9.61 23.58
N TYR A 179 5.31 8.34 23.37
CA TYR A 179 5.18 7.79 22.03
C TYR A 179 3.92 8.34 21.36
N LEU A 180 3.96 8.60 20.05
CA LEU A 180 2.80 9.14 19.32
C LEU A 180 1.55 8.27 19.45
N ILE A 181 1.70 6.94 19.52
CA ILE A 181 0.58 6.01 19.73
C ILE A 181 -0.19 6.24 21.04
N GLU A 182 0.44 6.86 22.05
CA GLU A 182 -0.18 7.13 23.35
C GLU A 182 -1.14 8.32 23.28
N ASN A 183 -0.84 9.28 22.40
CA ASN A 183 -1.50 10.58 22.37
C ASN A 183 -2.28 10.82 21.06
N SER A 184 -2.02 10.05 20.01
CA SER A 184 -2.57 10.27 18.66
C SER A 184 -3.22 9.00 18.08
N ASN A 185 -4.34 9.18 17.38
CA ASN A 185 -4.97 8.11 16.61
C ASN A 185 -4.47 8.14 15.16
N LEU A 186 -3.33 7.48 14.91
CA LEU A 186 -2.70 7.43 13.59
C LEU A 186 -3.34 6.35 12.71
N ARG A 187 -3.56 6.67 11.43
CA ARG A 187 -4.14 5.76 10.44
C ARG A 187 -3.39 5.83 9.12
N ILE A 188 -2.67 4.76 8.78
CA ILE A 188 -1.92 4.70 7.52
C ILE A 188 -2.87 4.27 6.39
N ILE A 189 -2.91 5.06 5.31
CA ILE A 189 -3.70 4.79 4.10
C ILE A 189 -2.80 4.85 2.87
N GLY A 190 -3.19 4.17 1.79
CA GLY A 190 -2.38 4.09 0.58
C GLY A 190 -2.43 5.34 -0.29
N SER A 191 -3.51 6.13 -0.18
CA SER A 191 -3.67 7.40 -0.89
C SER A 191 -4.70 8.26 -0.19
N ALA A 192 -4.50 9.59 -0.16
CA ALA A 192 -5.50 10.54 0.33
C ALA A 192 -6.85 10.43 -0.42
N ARG A 193 -6.84 9.90 -1.65
CA ARG A 193 -8.06 9.64 -2.43
C ARG A 193 -8.99 8.63 -1.76
N ASP A 194 -8.46 7.76 -0.91
CA ASP A 194 -9.26 6.77 -0.18
C ASP A 194 -10.24 7.44 0.79
N LEU A 195 -9.96 8.69 1.20
CA LEU A 195 -10.83 9.51 2.06
C LEU A 195 -12.06 10.05 1.31
N ALA A 196 -11.95 10.26 0.00
CA ALA A 196 -13.07 10.69 -0.83
C ALA A 196 -14.04 9.54 -1.17
N LEU A 197 -13.67 8.29 -0.87
CA LEU A 197 -14.50 7.14 -1.18
C LEU A 197 -15.66 7.04 -0.20
N THR A 198 -16.87 6.85 -0.73
CA THR A 198 -18.02 6.50 0.10
C THR A 198 -17.73 5.17 0.83
N PRO A 199 -17.84 5.12 2.17
CA PRO A 199 -17.67 3.90 2.93
C PRO A 199 -18.60 2.81 2.37
N LEU A 200 -18.04 1.64 2.08
CA LEU A 200 -18.86 0.49 1.72
C LEU A 200 -19.62 0.03 2.96
N GLU A 201 -20.92 -0.21 2.82
CA GLU A 201 -21.72 -0.84 3.86
C GLU A 201 -21.05 -2.16 4.28
N PRO A 202 -20.87 -2.39 5.59
CA PRO A 202 -20.27 -3.63 6.08
C PRO A 202 -21.01 -4.84 5.51
N SER A 203 -20.26 -5.80 4.97
CA SER A 203 -20.85 -7.03 4.46
C SER A 203 -21.55 -7.77 5.61
N GLN A 204 -22.82 -8.14 5.43
CA GLN A 204 -23.57 -8.97 6.39
C GLN A 204 -23.24 -10.48 6.31
N GLY A 205 -22.09 -10.83 5.74
CA GLY A 205 -21.63 -12.22 5.61
C GLY A 205 -21.13 -12.84 6.92
N GLU A 206 -20.90 -14.15 6.89
CA GLU A 206 -20.28 -14.88 8.00
C GLU A 206 -18.80 -14.46 8.17
N MET A 207 -18.37 -14.29 9.42
CA MET A 207 -16.99 -13.93 9.77
C MET A 207 -16.07 -15.14 9.56
N LEU A 208 -15.09 -15.03 8.67
CA LEU A 208 -14.02 -16.00 8.52
C LEU A 208 -12.85 -15.61 9.42
N ILE A 209 -12.52 -16.45 10.39
CA ILE A 209 -11.31 -16.31 11.22
C ILE A 209 -10.27 -17.31 10.71
N LEU A 210 -9.15 -16.80 10.20
CA LEU A 210 -7.96 -17.58 9.88
C LEU A 210 -6.93 -17.33 10.99
N ALA A 211 -6.62 -18.35 11.79
CA ALA A 211 -5.72 -18.24 12.94
C ALA A 211 -4.62 -19.30 12.89
N GLY A 212 -3.49 -19.01 13.53
CA GLY A 212 -2.32 -19.89 13.60
C GLY A 212 -1.55 -20.05 12.28
N PRO A 213 -1.20 -18.97 11.54
CA PRO A 213 -0.26 -19.09 10.44
C PRO A 213 1.08 -19.65 10.96
N ASP A 214 1.54 -20.74 10.35
CA ASP A 214 2.84 -21.33 10.64
C ASP A 214 3.92 -20.54 9.87
N TYR A 215 4.66 -19.70 10.59
CA TYR A 215 5.78 -18.94 10.04
C TYR A 215 7.09 -19.74 9.99
N ASP A 216 7.13 -20.97 10.55
CA ASP A 216 8.28 -21.86 10.45
C ASP A 216 8.22 -22.67 9.14
N SER A 217 8.48 -21.96 8.03
CA SER A 217 8.32 -22.47 6.66
C SER A 217 9.27 -23.61 6.28
N LYS A 218 10.21 -24.00 7.16
CA LYS A 218 11.19 -25.07 6.86
C LYS A 218 10.50 -26.42 6.64
N LYS A 219 9.48 -26.76 7.43
CA LYS A 219 8.72 -28.01 7.26
C LYS A 219 7.91 -28.06 5.98
N LEU A 220 7.39 -26.92 5.52
CA LEU A 220 6.55 -26.84 4.32
C LEU A 220 7.40 -26.89 3.04
N LEU A 221 8.56 -26.22 3.02
CA LEU A 221 9.51 -26.23 1.90
C LEU A 221 10.18 -27.60 1.70
N GLU A 222 10.37 -28.36 2.77
CA GLU A 222 10.96 -29.69 2.73
C GLU A 222 9.94 -30.82 2.50
N SER A 223 8.65 -30.49 2.43
CA SER A 223 7.60 -31.47 2.20
C SER A 223 7.73 -32.12 0.81
N PRO A 224 7.41 -33.42 0.67
CA PRO A 224 7.40 -34.11 -0.63
C PRO A 224 6.51 -33.41 -1.66
N GLN A 225 5.38 -32.81 -1.22
CA GLN A 225 4.47 -32.08 -2.10
C GLN A 225 5.10 -30.77 -2.65
N ALA A 226 5.87 -30.04 -1.84
CA ALA A 226 6.55 -28.82 -2.30
C ALA A 226 7.66 -29.12 -3.33
N ARG A 227 8.36 -30.25 -3.18
CA ARG A 227 9.38 -30.71 -4.14
C ARG A 227 8.77 -31.06 -5.51
N GLU A 228 7.59 -31.68 -5.55
CA GLU A 228 6.89 -31.98 -6.81
C GLU A 228 6.49 -30.72 -7.60
N VAL A 229 6.12 -29.64 -6.92
CA VAL A 229 5.76 -28.36 -7.57
C VAL A 229 7.00 -27.63 -8.10
N SER A 230 8.12 -27.69 -7.36
CA SER A 230 9.38 -27.06 -7.80
C SER A 230 10.00 -27.74 -9.03
N HIS A 231 9.88 -29.07 -9.16
CA HIS A 231 10.42 -29.80 -10.31
C HIS A 231 9.65 -29.57 -11.62
N LYS A 232 8.41 -29.07 -11.56
CA LYS A 232 7.61 -28.76 -12.77
C LYS A 232 7.92 -27.41 -13.41
N ARG A 233 8.63 -26.51 -12.72
CA ARG A 233 9.00 -25.17 -13.24
C ARG A 233 10.36 -25.12 -13.94
N SER A 234 11.12 -26.21 -13.92
CA SER A 234 12.40 -26.33 -14.63
C SER A 234 12.27 -27.29 -15.81
N ARG A 235 11.50 -26.91 -16.82
CA ARG A 235 11.61 -27.44 -18.20
C ARG A 235 11.18 -26.40 -19.21
#